data_AF-E6XCE8-F1
#
_entry.id   AF-E6XCE8-F1
#
_cell.length_a   1.000
_cell.length_b   1.000
_cell.length_c   1.000
_cell.angle_alpha   90.00
_cell.angle_beta   90.00
_cell.angle_gamma   90.00
#
_symmetry.space_group_name_H-M   'P 1'
#
loop_
_entity.id
_entity.type
_entity.pdbx_description
1 polymer ?
#
loop_
_entity_poly.entity_id
_entity_poly.type
_entity_poly.pdbx_seq_one_letter_code
_entity_poly.pdbx_strand_id
1 'polypeptide(L)'
;MDTPEQNVCEEEVYNVLFKANSKTVFNYIYYKYGNEEKAYDVVQEAFIKLWENCAKVSAEKAKSFVYTVANNLYLNVIKAEKVRLKYAKETLDVSHETPDFILEEKEFKKKLETALSDLPENQRTTFLLNRIDGKKYKEIAEMEGVSIKAIEKRMHLALKTLREKIDGI
;
A
#
# COMPACT_ATOMS: atom_id res chain seq x y z
N MET A 1 33.41 -11.75 10.60
CA MET A 1 33.48 -10.96 9.36
C MET A 1 32.28 -10.05 9.39
N ASP A 2 32.45 -8.89 9.99
CA ASP A 2 31.42 -7.84 9.98
C ASP A 2 31.34 -7.31 8.56
N THR A 3 30.19 -7.45 7.94
CA THR A 3 29.88 -6.72 6.71
C THR A 3 29.85 -5.24 7.10
N PRO A 4 30.47 -4.32 6.33
CA PRO A 4 30.39 -2.91 6.66
C PRO A 4 28.92 -2.54 6.70
N GLU A 5 28.43 -2.10 7.86
CA GLU A 5 27.06 -1.64 8.04
C GLU A 5 26.81 -0.52 7.01
N GLN A 6 26.11 -0.87 5.92
CA GLN A 6 25.84 0.09 4.84
C GLN A 6 25.05 1.26 5.42
N ASN A 7 25.64 2.44 5.36
CA ASN A 7 25.06 3.65 5.91
C ASN A 7 24.08 4.24 4.90
N VAL A 8 22.84 4.49 5.32
CA VAL A 8 21.81 5.10 4.46
C VAL A 8 22.21 6.51 4.01
N CYS A 9 23.12 7.19 4.71
CA CYS A 9 23.60 8.52 4.33
C CYS A 9 24.51 8.50 3.11
N GLU A 10 24.95 7.33 2.67
CA GLU A 10 25.64 7.18 1.40
C GLU A 10 24.61 7.19 0.27
N GLU A 11 24.78 8.11 -0.69
CA GLU A 11 23.86 8.30 -1.81
C GLU A 11 23.60 7.00 -2.60
N GLU A 12 24.65 6.19 -2.82
CA GLU A 12 24.53 4.90 -3.50
C GLU A 12 23.65 3.90 -2.73
N VAL A 13 23.84 3.81 -1.41
CA VAL A 13 23.02 2.93 -0.54
C VAL A 13 21.57 3.40 -0.55
N TYR A 14 21.34 4.70 -0.40
CA TYR A 14 20.01 5.30 -0.48
C TYR A 14 19.34 5.03 -1.83
N ASN A 15 20.05 5.22 -2.94
CA ASN A 15 19.53 5.01 -4.29
C ASN A 15 19.14 3.55 -4.54
N VAL A 16 19.94 2.60 -4.05
CA VAL A 16 19.60 1.17 -4.10
C VAL A 16 18.33 0.89 -3.29
N LEU A 17 18.23 1.41 -2.07
CA LEU A 17 17.04 1.25 -1.23
C LEU A 17 15.80 1.87 -1.88
N PHE A 18 15.92 3.06 -2.46
CA PHE A 18 14.85 3.77 -3.17
C PHE A 18 14.35 2.96 -4.36
N LYS A 19 15.25 2.56 -5.27
CA LYS A 19 14.91 1.79 -6.47
C LYS A 19 14.29 0.44 -6.12
N ALA A 20 14.79 -0.22 -5.08
CA ALA A 20 14.30 -1.53 -4.66
C ALA A 20 12.92 -1.48 -3.98
N ASN A 21 12.60 -0.40 -3.26
CA ASN A 21 11.43 -0.40 -2.36
C ASN A 21 10.33 0.58 -2.76
N SER A 22 10.63 1.70 -3.43
CA SER A 22 9.66 2.78 -3.74
C SER A 22 8.37 2.27 -4.37
N LYS A 23 8.46 1.46 -5.43
CA LYS A 23 7.30 0.84 -6.08
C LYS A 23 6.46 0.00 -5.13
N THR A 24 7.10 -0.81 -4.29
CA THR A 24 6.39 -1.70 -3.36
C THR A 24 5.80 -0.96 -2.16
N VAL A 25 6.37 0.18 -1.75
CA VAL A 25 5.76 1.06 -0.75
C VAL A 25 4.57 1.79 -1.36
N PHE A 26 4.70 2.29 -2.59
CA PHE A 26 3.60 2.88 -3.35
C PHE A 26 2.42 1.90 -3.46
N ASN A 27 2.67 0.68 -3.94
CA ASN A 27 1.65 -0.35 -4.07
C ASN A 27 0.96 -0.64 -2.73
N TYR A 28 1.72 -0.75 -1.64
CA TYR A 28 1.15 -0.93 -0.30
C TYR A 28 0.19 0.19 0.09
N ILE A 29 0.58 1.45 -0.06
CA ILE A 29 -0.26 2.60 0.27
C ILE A 29 -1.48 2.67 -0.66
N TYR A 30 -1.27 2.46 -1.96
CA TYR A 30 -2.32 2.50 -2.96
C TYR A 30 -3.36 1.39 -2.74
N TYR A 31 -2.95 0.15 -2.51
CA TYR A 31 -3.90 -0.96 -2.24
C TYR A 31 -4.70 -0.73 -0.96
N LYS A 32 -4.09 -0.08 0.02
CA LYS A 32 -4.72 0.23 1.29
C LYS A 32 -5.78 1.33 1.13
N TYR A 33 -5.43 2.42 0.47
CA TYR A 33 -6.22 3.66 0.53
C TYR A 33 -6.81 4.14 -0.80
N GLY A 34 -6.34 3.62 -1.93
CA GLY A 34 -6.95 3.79 -3.26
C GLY A 34 -6.73 5.13 -3.95
N ASN A 35 -5.93 6.06 -3.41
CA ASN A 35 -5.62 7.33 -4.09
C ASN A 35 -4.16 7.33 -4.57
N GLU A 36 -3.98 7.30 -5.88
CA GLU A 36 -2.67 7.24 -6.54
C GLU A 36 -1.81 8.49 -6.31
N GLU A 37 -2.38 9.68 -6.53
CA GLU A 37 -1.67 10.96 -6.38
C GLU A 37 -1.09 11.10 -4.98
N LYS A 38 -1.93 10.90 -3.95
CA LYS A 38 -1.47 10.93 -2.56
C LYS A 38 -0.49 9.82 -2.23
N ALA A 39 -0.64 8.65 -2.85
CA ALA A 39 0.30 7.54 -2.65
C ALA A 39 1.70 7.93 -3.15
N TYR A 40 1.80 8.59 -4.32
CA TYR A 40 3.08 9.11 -4.81
C TYR A 40 3.68 10.15 -3.85
N ASP A 41 2.88 11.09 -3.37
CA ASP A 41 3.33 12.13 -2.45
C ASP A 41 3.87 11.55 -1.14
N VAL A 42 3.13 10.65 -0.50
CA VAL A 42 3.58 10.07 0.77
C VAL A 42 4.79 9.16 0.62
N VAL A 43 4.97 8.50 -0.53
CA VAL A 43 6.17 7.71 -0.80
C VAL A 43 7.38 8.63 -0.93
N GLN A 44 7.27 9.70 -1.71
CA GLN A 44 8.35 10.68 -1.83
C GLN A 44 8.74 11.25 -0.46
N GLU A 45 7.76 11.72 0.30
CA GLU A 45 7.97 12.26 1.64
C GLU A 45 8.57 11.21 2.60
N ALA A 46 8.14 9.95 2.52
CA ALA A 46 8.71 8.89 3.36
C ALA A 46 10.20 8.63 3.07
N PHE A 47 10.59 8.68 1.80
CA PHE A 47 11.98 8.54 1.39
C PHE A 47 12.82 9.78 1.70
N ILE A 48 12.24 10.98 1.64
CA ILE A 48 12.89 12.21 2.14
C ILE A 48 13.17 12.07 3.65
N LYS A 49 12.17 11.63 4.42
CA LYS A 49 12.35 11.38 5.86
C LYS A 49 13.37 10.30 6.17
N LEU A 50 13.52 9.28 5.31
CA LEU A 50 14.58 8.29 5.44
C LEU A 50 15.96 8.96 5.29
N TRP A 51 16.12 9.83 4.29
CA TRP A 51 17.37 10.57 4.09
C TRP A 51 17.68 11.50 5.26
N GLU A 52 16.69 12.26 5.75
CA GLU A 52 16.84 13.12 6.94
C GLU A 52 17.24 12.35 8.21
N ASN A 53 16.87 11.07 8.28
CA ASN A 53 17.16 10.18 9.42
C ASN A 53 18.24 9.14 9.09
N CYS A 54 19.01 9.33 8.01
CA CYS A 54 19.93 8.33 7.49
C CYS A 54 20.99 7.87 8.52
N ALA A 55 21.41 8.77 9.41
CA ALA A 55 22.38 8.46 10.46
C ALA A 55 21.79 7.62 11.61
N LYS A 56 20.46 7.56 11.73
CA LYS A 56 19.74 6.87 12.81
C LYS A 56 19.09 5.57 12.35
N VAL A 57 18.93 5.39 11.04
CA VAL A 57 18.26 4.25 10.43
C VAL A 57 19.29 3.44 9.66
N SER A 58 19.57 2.22 10.12
CA SER A 58 20.44 1.30 9.38
C SER A 58 19.80 0.88 8.05
N ALA A 59 20.61 0.51 7.06
CA ALA A 59 20.11 0.02 5.77
C ALA A 59 19.14 -1.17 5.93
N GLU A 60 19.39 -2.06 6.90
CA GLU A 60 18.51 -3.19 7.22
C GLU A 60 17.11 -2.75 7.67
N LYS A 61 17.03 -1.65 8.42
CA LYS A 61 15.76 -1.10 8.95
C LYS A 61 15.11 -0.09 8.01
N ALA A 62 15.81 0.36 6.97
CA ALA A 62 15.31 1.38 6.05
C ALA A 62 13.99 0.97 5.39
N LYS A 63 13.85 -0.30 4.99
CA LYS A 63 12.61 -0.84 4.41
C LYS A 63 11.43 -0.69 5.38
N SER A 64 11.53 -1.26 6.57
CA SER A 64 10.46 -1.21 7.58
C SER A 64 10.17 0.23 8.04
N PHE A 65 11.19 1.07 8.10
CA PHE A 65 11.05 2.50 8.36
C PHE A 65 10.17 3.19 7.31
N VAL A 66 10.48 3.05 6.01
CA VAL A 66 9.70 3.74 4.95
C VAL A 66 8.25 3.27 4.87
N TYR A 67 7.99 1.97 5.10
CA TYR A 67 6.61 1.46 5.19
C TYR A 67 5.82 2.10 6.34
N THR A 68 6.45 2.19 7.52
CA THR A 68 5.84 2.77 8.71
C THR A 68 5.56 4.26 8.51
N VAL A 69 6.55 4.99 7.99
CA VAL A 69 6.46 6.43 7.75
C VAL A 69 5.41 6.75 6.69
N ALA A 70 5.41 6.06 5.54
CA ALA A 70 4.43 6.27 4.49
C ALA A 70 3.00 6.02 4.99
N ASN A 71 2.78 4.95 5.76
CA ASN A 71 1.48 4.65 6.36
C ASN A 71 1.01 5.77 7.31
N ASN A 72 1.89 6.24 8.18
CA ASN A 72 1.56 7.30 9.14
C ASN A 72 1.29 8.64 8.44
N LEU A 73 2.07 8.97 7.41
CA LEU A 73 1.84 10.16 6.59
C LEU A 73 0.46 10.10 5.92
N TYR A 74 0.10 8.96 5.34
CA TYR A 74 -1.20 8.83 4.69
C TYR A 74 -2.36 8.90 5.70
N LEU A 75 -2.22 8.30 6.88
CA LEU A 75 -3.22 8.44 7.95
C LEU A 75 -3.43 9.90 8.36
N ASN A 76 -2.38 10.73 8.34
CA ASN A 76 -2.51 12.17 8.58
C ASN A 76 -3.28 12.87 7.45
N VAL A 77 -3.09 12.46 6.19
CA VAL A 77 -3.88 12.95 5.06
C VAL A 77 -5.36 12.64 5.27
N ILE A 78 -5.71 11.38 5.56
CA ILE A 78 -7.10 10.97 5.84
C ILE A 78 -7.69 11.77 7.01
N LYS A 79 -6.91 11.98 8.08
CA LYS A 79 -7.35 12.76 9.24
C LYS A 79 -7.67 14.20 8.85
N ALA A 80 -6.81 14.84 8.07
CA ALA A 80 -7.01 16.21 7.59
C ALA A 80 -8.25 16.31 6.68
N GLU A 81 -8.45 15.34 5.78
CA GLU A 81 -9.61 15.29 4.91
C GLU A 81 -10.90 15.08 5.67
N LYS A 82 -10.91 14.20 6.68
CA LYS A 82 -12.08 14.00 7.54
C LYS A 82 -12.46 15.28 8.28
N VAL A 83 -11.46 16.05 8.74
CA VAL A 83 -11.68 17.36 9.35
C VAL A 83 -12.24 18.34 8.32
N ARG A 84 -11.65 18.43 7.12
CA ARG A 84 -12.13 19.30 6.04
C ARG A 84 -13.56 18.97 5.63
N LEU A 85 -13.89 17.69 5.44
CA LEU A 85 -15.23 17.21 5.09
C LEU A 85 -16.25 17.48 6.22
N LYS A 86 -15.84 17.39 7.49
CA LYS A 86 -16.70 17.75 8.62
C LYS A 86 -17.09 19.23 8.56
N TYR A 87 -16.17 20.12 8.16
CA TYR A 87 -16.45 21.55 7.98
C TYR A 87 -17.15 21.86 6.64
N ALA A 88 -16.86 21.11 5.58
CA ALA A 88 -17.47 21.29 4.26
C ALA A 88 -18.88 20.69 4.14
N LYS A 89 -19.32 19.86 5.10
CA LYS A 89 -20.66 19.25 5.12
C LYS A 89 -21.82 20.24 5.22
N GLU A 90 -21.56 21.55 5.33
CA GLU A 90 -22.56 22.61 5.14
C GLU A 90 -22.85 22.92 3.66
N THR A 91 -22.07 22.40 2.70
CA THR A 91 -22.30 22.68 1.27
C THR A 91 -21.99 21.48 0.36
N LEU A 92 -23.09 20.91 -0.16
CA LEU A 92 -23.24 20.25 -1.47
C LEU A 92 -22.96 18.75 -1.67
N ASP A 93 -23.74 18.29 -2.66
CA ASP A 93 -24.23 16.96 -3.03
C ASP A 93 -23.47 16.37 -4.23
N VAL A 94 -23.66 15.07 -4.47
CA VAL A 94 -22.86 14.13 -5.30
C VAL A 94 -23.02 14.30 -6.82
N SER A 95 -22.07 13.76 -7.61
CA SER A 95 -22.34 13.27 -8.97
C SER A 95 -21.28 12.28 -9.47
N HIS A 96 -21.77 11.19 -10.10
CA HIS A 96 -21.07 10.12 -10.84
C HIS A 96 -21.01 10.43 -12.35
N GLU A 97 -20.05 9.83 -13.10
CA GLU A 97 -20.28 8.86 -14.22
C GLU A 97 -19.04 8.58 -15.11
N THR A 98 -19.08 7.42 -15.80
CA THR A 98 -18.07 6.74 -16.66
C THR A 98 -18.53 6.60 -18.12
N PRO A 99 -17.63 6.48 -19.13
CA PRO A 99 -17.97 5.78 -20.39
C PRO A 99 -17.09 4.57 -20.78
N ASP A 100 -17.76 3.52 -21.32
CA ASP A 100 -17.25 2.19 -21.72
C ASP A 100 -16.78 2.10 -23.20
N PHE A 101 -15.89 1.13 -23.51
CA PHE A 101 -15.80 0.31 -24.75
C PHE A 101 -14.52 -0.56 -24.81
N ILE A 102 -14.62 -1.86 -24.49
CA ILE A 102 -13.83 -3.09 -24.82
C ILE A 102 -14.49 -4.16 -23.93
N LEU A 103 -15.55 -4.81 -24.40
CA LEU A 103 -16.64 -5.27 -23.52
C LEU A 103 -16.27 -6.45 -22.60
N GLU A 104 -15.71 -7.55 -23.09
CA GLU A 104 -15.49 -8.76 -22.25
C GLU A 104 -14.30 -8.64 -21.29
N GLU A 105 -13.15 -8.16 -21.76
CA GLU A 105 -11.98 -7.97 -20.90
C GLU A 105 -12.23 -6.87 -19.86
N LYS A 106 -12.93 -5.78 -20.24
CA LYS A 106 -13.32 -4.74 -19.28
C LYS A 106 -14.39 -5.23 -18.32
N GLU A 107 -15.34 -6.07 -18.74
CA GLU A 107 -16.32 -6.64 -17.82
C GLU A 107 -15.67 -7.55 -16.79
N PHE A 108 -14.75 -8.43 -17.20
CA PHE A 108 -14.00 -9.27 -16.27
C PHE A 108 -13.10 -8.42 -15.36
N LYS A 109 -12.37 -7.44 -15.91
CA LYS A 109 -11.54 -6.52 -15.15
C LYS A 109 -12.37 -5.71 -14.15
N LYS A 110 -13.53 -5.19 -14.55
CA LYS A 110 -14.46 -4.43 -13.70
C LYS A 110 -15.05 -5.33 -12.61
N LYS A 111 -15.41 -6.57 -12.92
CA LYS A 111 -15.83 -7.58 -11.91
C LYS A 111 -14.72 -7.84 -10.89
N LEU A 112 -13.48 -8.01 -11.34
CA LEU A 112 -12.32 -8.20 -10.46
C LEU A 112 -12.05 -6.96 -9.62
N GLU A 113 -12.05 -5.76 -10.21
CA GLU A 113 -11.88 -4.48 -9.50
C GLU A 113 -12.97 -4.26 -8.45
N THR A 114 -14.22 -4.59 -8.77
CA THR A 114 -15.34 -4.54 -7.84
C THR A 114 -15.15 -5.54 -6.70
N ALA A 115 -14.82 -6.79 -7.02
CA ALA A 115 -14.59 -7.83 -6.03
C ALA A 115 -13.42 -7.50 -5.08
N LEU A 116 -12.36 -6.88 -5.60
CA LEU A 116 -11.24 -6.38 -4.80
C LEU A 116 -11.63 -5.18 -3.94
N SER A 117 -12.45 -4.27 -4.46
CA SER A 117 -12.92 -3.09 -3.73
C SER A 117 -13.80 -3.46 -2.53
N ASP A 118 -14.55 -4.55 -2.67
CA ASP A 118 -15.42 -5.08 -1.62
C ASP A 118 -14.68 -5.83 -0.50
N LEU A 119 -13.41 -6.18 -0.71
CA LEU A 119 -12.60 -6.76 0.34
C LEU A 119 -12.34 -5.72 1.44
N PRO A 120 -12.35 -6.14 2.73
CA PRO A 120 -11.78 -5.33 3.79
C PRO A 120 -10.34 -4.91 3.43
N GLU A 121 -9.99 -3.68 3.75
CA GLU A 121 -8.69 -3.05 3.42
C GLU A 121 -7.48 -3.95 3.71
N ASN A 122 -7.46 -4.59 4.87
CA ASN A 122 -6.38 -5.49 5.28
C ASN A 122 -6.32 -6.80 4.48
N GLN A 123 -7.46 -7.30 4.00
CA GLN A 123 -7.55 -8.48 3.14
C GLN A 123 -7.12 -8.15 1.72
N ARG A 124 -7.61 -7.03 1.16
CA ARG A 124 -7.21 -6.51 -0.14
C ARG A 124 -5.70 -6.29 -0.20
N THR A 125 -5.15 -5.58 0.77
CA THR A 125 -3.71 -5.26 0.85
C THR A 125 -2.89 -6.53 0.93
N THR A 126 -3.26 -7.47 1.81
CA THR A 126 -2.58 -8.77 1.93
C THR A 126 -2.61 -9.56 0.61
N PHE A 127 -3.79 -9.61 -0.04
CA PHE A 127 -3.98 -10.34 -1.30
C PHE A 127 -3.09 -9.77 -2.41
N LEU A 128 -3.16 -8.46 -2.63
CA LEU A 128 -2.43 -7.80 -3.72
C LEU A 128 -0.92 -7.83 -3.49
N LEU A 129 -0.44 -7.60 -2.26
CA LEU A 129 0.98 -7.71 -1.95
C LEU A 129 1.54 -9.12 -2.21
N ASN A 130 0.77 -10.17 -1.97
CA ASN A 130 1.23 -11.53 -2.24
C ASN A 130 1.12 -11.90 -3.72
N ARG A 131 0.00 -11.59 -4.37
CA ARG A 131 -0.31 -12.06 -5.73
C ARG A 131 0.28 -11.20 -6.82
N ILE A 132 0.35 -9.89 -6.61
CA ILE A 132 0.87 -8.93 -7.58
C ILE A 132 2.32 -8.61 -7.29
N ASP A 133 2.65 -8.31 -6.03
CA ASP A 133 4.02 -7.93 -5.63
C ASP A 133 4.90 -9.12 -5.20
N GLY A 134 4.35 -10.34 -5.18
CA GLY A 134 5.10 -11.56 -4.88
C GLY A 134 5.64 -11.64 -3.45
N LYS A 135 5.15 -10.82 -2.52
CA LYS A 135 5.65 -10.78 -1.14
C LYS A 135 5.29 -12.04 -0.36
N LYS A 136 6.23 -12.57 0.40
CA LYS A 136 6.00 -13.70 1.30
C LYS A 136 5.19 -13.25 2.52
N TYR A 137 4.44 -14.17 3.13
CA TYR A 137 3.61 -13.84 4.30
C TYR A 137 4.42 -13.26 5.47
N LYS A 138 5.65 -13.74 5.68
CA LYS A 138 6.56 -13.19 6.68
C LYS A 138 6.87 -11.71 6.41
N GLU A 139 7.13 -11.35 5.16
CA GLU A 139 7.44 -9.96 4.81
C GLU A 139 6.21 -9.06 5.00
N ILE A 140 5.02 -9.51 4.63
CA ILE A 140 3.77 -8.75 4.82
C ILE A 140 3.48 -8.57 6.33
N ALA A 141 3.70 -9.63 7.12
CA ALA A 141 3.54 -9.60 8.57
C ALA A 141 4.47 -8.56 9.22
N GLU A 142 5.72 -8.49 8.78
CA GLU A 142 6.70 -7.50 9.22
C GLU A 142 6.31 -6.07 8.79
N MET A 143 5.83 -5.87 7.56
CA MET A 143 5.37 -4.56 7.07
C MET A 143 4.18 -4.03 7.87
N GLU A 144 3.24 -4.91 8.24
CA GLU A 144 2.01 -4.52 8.93
C GLU A 144 2.09 -4.63 10.46
N GLY A 145 3.18 -5.15 11.01
CA GLY A 145 3.34 -5.34 12.46
C GLY A 145 2.36 -6.36 13.06
N VAL A 146 2.01 -7.40 12.32
CA VAL A 146 1.07 -8.47 12.74
C VAL A 146 1.71 -9.85 12.68
N SER A 147 1.02 -10.88 13.18
CA SER A 147 1.53 -12.25 13.09
C SER A 147 1.36 -12.85 11.70
N ILE A 148 2.22 -13.80 11.32
CA ILE A 148 2.08 -14.57 10.07
C ILE A 148 0.70 -15.26 10.01
N LYS A 149 0.21 -15.78 11.14
CA LYS A 149 -1.15 -16.36 11.24
C LYS A 149 -2.26 -15.36 10.89
N ALA A 150 -2.09 -14.09 11.23
CA ALA A 150 -3.05 -13.05 10.85
C ALA A 150 -3.04 -12.83 9.33
N ILE A 151 -1.87 -12.84 8.69
CA ILE A 151 -1.73 -12.76 7.23
C ILE A 151 -2.35 -13.98 6.54
N GLU A 152 -2.10 -15.19 7.05
CA GLU A 152 -2.73 -16.43 6.54
C GLU A 152 -4.26 -16.35 6.59
N LYS A 153 -4.81 -15.91 7.73
CA LYS A 153 -6.25 -15.74 7.89
C LYS A 153 -6.81 -14.69 6.92
N ARG A 154 -6.15 -13.53 6.77
CA ARG A 154 -6.56 -12.49 5.82
C ARG A 154 -6.55 -12.99 4.39
N MET A 155 -5.51 -13.72 3.98
CA MET A 155 -5.43 -14.32 2.66
C MET A 155 -6.54 -15.33 2.42
N HIS A 156 -6.81 -16.20 3.40
CA HIS A 156 -7.88 -17.18 3.30
C HIS A 156 -9.25 -16.51 3.10
N LEU A 157 -9.54 -15.47 3.88
CA LEU A 157 -10.80 -14.71 3.76
C LEU A 157 -10.89 -13.96 2.43
N ALA A 158 -9.78 -13.34 1.97
CA ALA A 158 -9.74 -12.69 0.67
C ALA A 158 -10.07 -13.66 -0.47
N LEU A 159 -9.43 -14.83 -0.49
CA LEU A 159 -9.67 -15.86 -1.51
C LEU A 159 -11.09 -16.40 -1.47
N LYS A 160 -11.67 -16.55 -0.27
CA LYS A 160 -13.06 -16.99 -0.12
C LYS A 160 -14.02 -15.98 -0.76
N THR A 161 -13.89 -14.71 -0.40
CA THR A 161 -14.74 -13.64 -0.94
C THR A 161 -14.55 -13.45 -2.45
N LEU A 162 -13.31 -13.54 -2.95
CA LEU A 162 -13.05 -13.42 -4.38
C LEU A 162 -13.66 -14.59 -5.18
N ARG A 163 -13.61 -15.82 -4.66
CA ARG A 163 -14.25 -16.98 -5.32
C ARG A 163 -15.77 -16.83 -5.40
N GLU A 164 -16.40 -16.39 -4.31
CA GLU A 164 -17.86 -16.16 -4.28
C GLU A 164 -18.31 -15.06 -5.25
N LYS A 165 -17.44 -14.11 -5.60
CA LYS A 165 -17.77 -12.96 -6.46
C LYS A 165 -17.37 -13.11 -7.92
N ILE A 166 -16.46 -14.04 -8.21
CA ILE A 166 -15.88 -14.23 -9.55
C ILE A 166 -16.26 -15.63 -10.06
N ASP A 167 -17.49 -16.11 -9.79
CA ASP A 167 -17.98 -17.42 -10.26
C ASP A 167 -17.55 -17.70 -11.72
N GLY A 168 -16.73 -18.73 -11.91
CA GLY A 168 -16.10 -19.07 -13.20
C GLY A 168 -14.62 -19.51 -13.17
N ILE A 169 -14.02 -19.81 -12.01
CA ILE A 169 -12.68 -20.43 -11.88
C ILE A 169 -12.76 -21.72 -11.07
#